data_AF-A0A2H3CXC3-F1
#
_entry.id   AF-A0A2H3CXC3-F1
#
_cell.length_a   1.000
_cell.length_b   1.000
_cell.length_c   1.000
_cell.angle_alpha   90.00
_cell.angle_beta   90.00
_cell.angle_gamma   90.00
#
_symmetry.space_group_name_H-M   'P 1'
#
loop_
_entity.id
_entity.type
_entity.pdbx_description
1 polymer ?
#
loop_
_entity_poly.entity_id
_entity_poly.type
_entity_poly.pdbx_seq_one_letter_code
_entity_poly.pdbx_strand_id
1 'polypeptide(L)'
;MVRVTGKQADRLDFSGEGDFFKVHKDTPRAENMMGSLVIVFPTPHEGGSLVLRQDGQEWTFSAERMFAESTAEAPFIFYIVFYSDVEHEVLPVTSGVRVTLTYNLYLEEKPIVPSLVSSAESPIIDHVKEALEGLLSASDFLPEGGMLGFGLRHQYPIAMSTDPGGQVDEIYGDPEHYSEPARRHYNDSYMREKE
;
A
#
# COMPACT_ATOMS: atom_id res chain seq x y z
N MET A 1 -11.82 -8.44 -10.11
CA MET A 1 -11.97 -8.31 -8.65
C MET A 1 -10.83 -9.07 -7.99
N VAL A 2 -9.86 -8.36 -7.41
CA VAL A 2 -8.72 -8.98 -6.71
C VAL A 2 -9.23 -9.53 -5.38
N ARG A 3 -9.06 -10.83 -5.12
CA ARG A 3 -9.47 -11.46 -3.86
C ARG A 3 -8.30 -11.48 -2.88
N VAL A 4 -8.52 -10.90 -1.71
CA VAL A 4 -7.64 -11.06 -0.54
C VAL A 4 -8.19 -12.21 0.29
N THR A 5 -7.52 -13.35 0.26
CA THR A 5 -7.96 -14.57 0.98
C THR A 5 -6.95 -15.01 2.04
N GLY A 6 -5.71 -14.51 2.00
CA GLY A 6 -4.70 -14.72 3.02
C GLY A 6 -4.55 -13.52 3.95
N LYS A 7 -4.59 -13.75 5.26
CA LYS A 7 -4.13 -12.80 6.28
C LYS A 7 -3.22 -13.53 7.25
N GLN A 8 -2.06 -12.95 7.54
CA GLN A 8 -1.15 -13.46 8.55
C GLN A 8 -0.96 -12.40 9.62
N ALA A 9 -1.16 -12.77 10.88
CA ALA A 9 -0.82 -11.87 11.98
C ALA A 9 0.69 -11.64 11.94
N ASP A 10 1.09 -10.39 11.78
CA ASP A 10 2.49 -9.99 11.72
C ASP A 10 2.98 -9.60 13.11
N ARG A 11 2.27 -8.67 13.76
CA ARG A 11 2.72 -8.09 15.02
C ARG A 11 1.56 -7.61 15.90
N LEU A 12 1.72 -7.77 17.21
CA LEU A 12 0.93 -7.09 18.25
C LEU A 12 1.85 -6.11 18.97
N ASP A 13 1.53 -4.82 18.88
CA ASP A 13 2.34 -3.74 19.46
C ASP A 13 1.68 -3.11 20.67
N PHE A 14 2.52 -2.74 21.63
CA PHE A 14 2.20 -1.93 22.79
C PHE A 14 3.09 -0.70 22.74
N SER A 15 2.52 0.46 22.38
CA SER A 15 3.25 1.72 22.27
C SER A 15 2.87 2.64 23.43
N GLY A 16 3.82 2.91 24.31
CA GLY A 16 3.67 3.81 25.45
C GLY A 16 4.06 5.25 25.12
N GLU A 17 4.01 6.12 26.13
CA GLU A 17 4.39 7.54 25.99
C GLU A 17 5.80 7.71 25.38
N GLY A 18 5.89 8.53 24.33
CA GLY A 18 7.10 8.78 23.57
C GLY A 18 7.36 7.78 22.43
N ASP A 19 6.70 6.62 22.40
CA ASP A 19 6.88 5.64 21.32
C ASP A 19 6.25 6.15 20.02
N PHE A 20 6.93 5.88 18.90
CA PHE A 20 6.53 6.30 17.56
C PHE A 20 7.07 5.33 16.50
N PHE A 21 6.53 5.42 15.28
CA PHE A 21 7.09 4.76 14.10
C PHE A 21 7.48 5.83 13.10
N LYS A 22 8.74 5.84 12.67
CA LYS A 22 9.23 6.77 11.65
C LYS A 22 8.54 6.51 10.32
N VAL A 23 8.56 7.51 9.44
CA VAL A 23 8.18 7.40 8.04
C VAL A 23 8.86 6.19 7.37
N HIS A 24 8.04 5.28 6.83
CA HIS A 24 8.49 4.11 6.08
C HIS A 24 7.40 3.58 5.14
N LYS A 25 7.76 2.62 4.29
CA LYS A 25 6.82 1.74 3.58
C LYS A 25 6.93 0.34 4.16
N ASP A 26 5.94 -0.51 3.91
CA ASP A 26 6.01 -1.89 4.39
C ASP A 26 7.19 -2.60 3.73
N THR A 27 7.90 -3.40 4.53
CA THR A 27 8.89 -4.33 3.99
C THR A 27 8.17 -5.59 3.53
N PRO A 28 8.22 -5.98 2.25
CA PRO A 28 7.55 -7.17 1.78
C PRO A 28 7.98 -8.43 2.56
N ARG A 29 7.00 -9.18 3.08
CA ARG A 29 7.24 -10.45 3.80
C ARG A 29 7.08 -11.69 2.91
N ALA A 30 6.40 -11.55 1.78
CA ALA A 30 6.32 -12.55 0.72
C ALA A 30 6.05 -11.85 -0.61
N GLU A 31 6.33 -12.54 -1.73
CA GLU A 31 6.16 -11.97 -3.07
C GLU A 31 4.71 -11.61 -3.43
N ASN A 32 3.73 -12.16 -2.73
CA ASN A 32 2.30 -11.92 -2.92
C ASN A 32 1.70 -10.99 -1.86
N MET A 33 2.52 -10.37 -1.00
CA MET A 33 2.06 -9.36 -0.03
C MET A 33 1.62 -8.10 -0.77
N MET A 34 0.40 -7.64 -0.49
CA MET A 34 -0.16 -6.44 -1.14
C MET A 34 -0.27 -5.23 -0.20
N GLY A 35 -0.18 -5.43 1.11
CA GLY A 35 -0.33 -4.36 2.08
C GLY A 35 -0.65 -4.86 3.47
N SER A 36 -1.16 -3.95 4.29
CA SER A 36 -1.34 -4.15 5.72
C SER A 36 -2.74 -3.76 6.18
N LEU A 37 -3.26 -4.52 7.16
CA LEU A 37 -4.43 -4.19 7.96
C LEU A 37 -3.95 -3.91 9.39
N VAL A 38 -4.11 -2.68 9.84
CA VAL A 38 -3.80 -2.26 11.21
C VAL A 38 -5.11 -2.14 11.98
N ILE A 39 -5.26 -2.92 13.04
CA ILE A 39 -6.38 -2.86 13.98
C ILE A 39 -5.93 -2.12 15.23
N VAL A 40 -6.69 -1.11 15.66
CA VAL A 40 -6.45 -0.32 16.87
C VAL A 40 -7.48 -0.69 17.93
N PHE A 41 -7.01 -1.19 19.06
CA PHE A 41 -7.87 -1.58 20.18
C PHE A 41 -8.27 -0.36 21.02
N PRO A 42 -9.48 -0.38 21.64
CA PRO A 42 -10.01 0.69 22.49
C PRO A 42 -9.29 0.74 23.84
N THR A 43 -8.03 1.14 23.79
CA THR A 43 -7.15 1.33 24.93
C THR A 43 -7.04 2.83 25.22
N PRO A 44 -7.12 3.29 26.47
CA PRO A 44 -6.93 4.71 26.78
C PRO A 44 -5.53 5.18 26.38
N HIS A 45 -5.45 6.09 25.41
CA HIS A 45 -4.22 6.76 24.99
C HIS A 45 -4.54 8.11 24.32
N GLU A 46 -3.51 8.96 24.25
CA GLU A 46 -3.48 10.21 23.47
C GLU A 46 -2.27 10.18 22.54
N GLY A 47 -2.34 10.90 21.42
CA GLY A 47 -1.34 10.86 20.36
C GLY A 47 -1.39 9.55 19.57
N GLY A 48 -0.27 9.11 19.00
CA GLY A 48 -0.24 7.83 18.29
C GLY A 48 -0.99 7.81 16.96
N SER A 49 -1.21 8.99 16.36
CA SER A 49 -1.93 9.11 15.08
C SER A 49 -1.17 8.40 13.96
N LEU A 50 -1.88 7.63 13.14
CA LEU A 50 -1.35 7.03 11.92
C LEU A 50 -1.44 8.05 10.79
N VAL A 51 -0.32 8.36 10.14
CA VAL A 51 -0.27 9.22 8.96
C VAL A 51 0.05 8.37 7.74
N LEU A 52 -0.72 8.54 6.68
CA LEU A 52 -0.55 7.88 5.38
C LEU A 52 -0.26 8.92 4.31
N ARG A 53 0.69 8.64 3.41
CA ARG A 53 1.09 9.51 2.30
C ARG A 53 1.21 8.74 1.00
N GLN A 54 0.56 9.27 -0.04
CA GLN A 54 0.64 8.75 -1.40
C GLN A 54 0.30 9.84 -2.42
N ASP A 55 1.02 9.89 -3.54
CA ASP A 55 0.75 10.78 -4.67
C ASP A 55 0.61 12.27 -4.27
N GLY A 56 1.43 12.72 -3.31
CA GLY A 56 1.42 14.08 -2.78
C GLY A 56 0.23 14.40 -1.86
N GLN A 57 -0.60 13.41 -1.53
CA GLN A 57 -1.71 13.53 -0.58
C GLN A 57 -1.33 12.91 0.77
N GLU A 58 -1.89 13.47 1.84
CA GLU A 58 -1.67 13.03 3.22
C GLU A 58 -3.01 12.85 3.93
N TRP A 59 -3.13 11.77 4.68
CA TRP A 59 -4.27 11.49 5.55
C TRP A 59 -3.79 11.16 6.96
N THR A 60 -4.43 11.77 7.95
CA THR A 60 -4.15 11.50 9.37
C THR A 60 -5.35 10.83 10.02
N PHE A 61 -5.12 9.68 10.64
CA PHE A 61 -6.11 8.98 11.45
C PHE A 61 -5.70 9.03 12.93
N SER A 62 -6.57 9.60 13.76
CA SER A 62 -6.41 9.61 15.23
C SER A 62 -7.54 8.83 15.89
N ALA A 63 -7.18 7.79 16.63
CA ALA A 63 -8.13 6.91 17.31
C ALA A 63 -8.66 7.52 18.62
N GLU A 64 -7.88 8.42 19.25
CA GLU A 64 -8.19 9.00 20.57
C GLU A 64 -9.56 9.69 20.60
N ARG A 65 -9.91 10.43 19.53
CA ARG A 65 -11.18 11.17 19.42
C ARG A 65 -12.36 10.24 19.25
N MET A 66 -12.15 9.09 18.65
CA MET A 66 -13.22 8.15 18.32
C MET A 66 -13.48 7.16 19.46
N PHE A 67 -12.49 6.90 20.31
CA PHE A 67 -12.68 6.12 21.54
C PHE A 67 -13.40 6.90 22.65
N ALA A 68 -13.56 8.22 22.53
CA ALA A 68 -14.36 9.01 23.48
C ALA A 68 -15.81 8.51 23.59
N GLU A 69 -16.35 7.91 22.51
CA GLU A 69 -17.70 7.35 22.47
C GLU A 69 -17.73 5.82 22.71
N SER A 70 -16.57 5.18 22.82
CA SER A 70 -16.45 3.73 23.05
C SER A 70 -16.58 3.42 24.54
N THR A 71 -17.51 2.53 24.91
CA THR A 71 -17.66 2.07 26.30
C THR A 71 -17.26 0.61 26.46
N ALA A 72 -17.16 0.12 27.70
CA ALA A 72 -16.87 -1.29 27.97
C ALA A 72 -18.00 -2.22 27.47
N GLU A 73 -19.24 -1.73 27.48
CA GLU A 73 -20.43 -2.44 27.03
C GLU A 73 -20.63 -2.37 25.51
N ALA A 74 -20.05 -1.36 24.86
CA ALA A 74 -20.11 -1.15 23.41
C ALA A 74 -18.74 -0.69 22.88
N PRO A 75 -17.73 -1.58 22.85
CA PRO A 75 -16.39 -1.20 22.42
C PRO A 75 -16.35 -0.99 20.91
N PHE A 76 -15.75 0.11 20.48
CA PHE A 76 -15.39 0.31 19.08
C PHE A 76 -13.98 -0.20 18.83
N ILE A 77 -13.79 -0.76 17.64
CA ILE A 77 -12.47 -1.14 17.14
C ILE A 77 -12.31 -0.39 15.83
N PHE A 78 -11.16 0.25 15.67
CA PHE A 78 -10.81 0.90 14.42
C PHE A 78 -9.85 0.03 13.63
N TYR A 79 -9.96 0.13 12.31
CA TYR A 79 -9.01 -0.51 11.44
C TYR A 79 -8.69 0.39 10.25
N ILE A 80 -7.45 0.30 9.78
CA ILE A 80 -6.97 0.97 8.58
C ILE A 80 -6.34 -0.10 7.69
N VAL A 81 -6.66 -0.05 6.39
CA VAL A 81 -6.05 -0.91 5.38
C VAL A 81 -5.36 -0.03 4.35
N PHE A 82 -4.10 -0.34 4.06
CA PHE A 82 -3.31 0.39 3.06
C PHE A 82 -2.41 -0.57 2.29
N TYR A 83 -2.04 -0.18 1.07
CA TYR A 83 -1.13 -0.96 0.24
C TYR A 83 0.31 -0.85 0.75
N SER A 84 1.13 -1.86 0.49
CA SER A 84 2.49 -1.96 1.03
C SER A 84 3.42 -0.82 0.59
N ASP A 85 3.11 -0.18 -0.54
CA ASP A 85 3.88 0.92 -1.11
C ASP A 85 3.44 2.31 -0.63
N VAL A 86 2.42 2.37 0.23
CA VAL A 86 1.97 3.60 0.89
C VAL A 86 2.97 3.96 1.99
N GLU A 87 3.50 5.18 1.91
CA GLU A 87 4.36 5.70 2.97
C GLU A 87 3.51 6.01 4.20
N HIS A 88 3.98 5.59 5.37
CA HIS A 88 3.26 5.77 6.60
C HIS A 88 4.17 5.95 7.82
N GLU A 89 3.64 6.60 8.84
CA GLU A 89 4.28 6.79 10.13
C GLU A 89 3.24 6.78 11.25
N VAL A 90 3.69 6.56 12.48
CA VAL A 90 2.88 6.75 13.69
C VAL A 90 3.52 7.85 14.50
N LEU A 91 2.78 8.94 14.70
CA LEU A 91 3.22 10.05 15.54
C LEU A 91 3.36 9.60 17.00
N PRO A 92 4.16 10.31 17.84
CA PRO A 92 4.36 9.92 19.22
C PRO A 92 3.05 9.76 19.99
N VAL A 93 2.97 8.71 20.81
CA VAL A 93 1.97 8.61 21.87
C VAL A 93 2.33 9.61 22.96
N THR A 94 1.38 10.45 23.37
CA THR A 94 1.61 11.50 24.37
C THR A 94 1.13 11.09 25.75
N SER A 95 0.26 10.08 25.86
CA SER A 95 -0.23 9.55 27.13
C SER A 95 -0.83 8.16 26.93
N GLY A 96 -0.77 7.32 27.97
CA GLY A 96 -1.37 5.98 27.96
C GLY A 96 -0.60 4.94 27.14
N VAL A 97 -1.31 3.90 26.69
CA VAL A 97 -0.74 2.81 25.88
C VAL A 97 -1.64 2.52 24.70
N ARG A 98 -1.12 2.73 23.49
CA ARG A 98 -1.76 2.38 22.23
C ARG A 98 -1.47 0.92 21.90
N VAL A 99 -2.52 0.10 21.78
CA VAL A 99 -2.39 -1.31 21.41
C VAL A 99 -2.89 -1.55 19.99
N THR A 100 -2.04 -2.14 19.14
CA THR A 100 -2.40 -2.46 17.75
C THR A 100 -2.04 -3.87 17.32
N LEU A 101 -2.88 -4.44 16.46
CA LEU A 101 -2.61 -5.71 15.78
C LEU A 101 -2.52 -5.47 14.28
N THR A 102 -1.36 -5.81 13.71
CA THR A 102 -1.09 -5.67 12.28
C THR A 102 -1.14 -7.03 11.61
N TYR A 103 -1.89 -7.12 10.51
CA TYR A 103 -1.90 -8.25 9.60
C TYR A 103 -1.28 -7.85 8.27
N ASN A 104 -0.40 -8.69 7.75
CA ASN A 104 -0.02 -8.63 6.34
C ASN A 104 -1.14 -9.25 5.50
N LEU A 105 -1.49 -8.58 4.40
CA LEU A 105 -2.51 -9.01 3.45
C LEU A 105 -1.85 -9.59 2.20
N TYR A 106 -2.36 -10.73 1.74
CA TYR A 106 -1.78 -11.46 0.62
C TYR A 106 -2.82 -11.80 -0.44
N LEU A 107 -2.37 -11.80 -1.70
CA LEU A 107 -3.14 -12.35 -2.81
C LEU A 107 -3.09 -13.88 -2.78
N GLU A 108 -4.22 -14.53 -3.10
CA GLU A 108 -4.33 -16.00 -3.17
C GLU A 108 -3.34 -16.60 -4.15
N GLU A 109 -3.34 -16.03 -5.35
CA GLU A 109 -2.47 -16.39 -6.46
C GLU A 109 -1.84 -15.09 -6.94
N LYS A 110 -0.51 -15.10 -7.09
CA LYS A 110 0.20 -13.99 -7.74
C LYS A 110 -0.33 -13.92 -9.17
N PRO A 111 -1.02 -12.83 -9.58
CA PRO A 111 -1.52 -12.75 -10.94
C PRO A 111 -0.32 -12.85 -11.88
N ILE A 112 -0.33 -13.88 -12.73
CA ILE A 112 0.61 -13.96 -13.84
C ILE A 112 -0.03 -13.13 -14.93
N VAL A 113 0.48 -11.92 -15.15
CA VAL A 113 0.14 -11.19 -16.36
C VAL A 113 1.00 -11.78 -17.48
N PRO A 114 0.40 -12.15 -18.63
CA PRO A 114 1.17 -12.39 -19.84
C PRO A 114 2.07 -11.17 -20.03
N SER A 115 3.36 -11.40 -20.30
CA SER A 115 4.26 -10.30 -20.64
C SER A 115 3.63 -9.56 -21.81
N LEU A 116 3.16 -8.33 -21.55
CA LEU A 116 2.75 -7.40 -22.60
C LEU A 116 3.97 -6.94 -23.43
N VAL A 117 5.16 -7.34 -22.98
CA VAL A 117 6.47 -7.03 -23.52
C VAL A 117 7.16 -8.33 -23.93
N SER A 118 6.58 -9.00 -24.92
CA SER A 118 7.39 -9.76 -25.87
C SER A 118 6.89 -9.44 -27.27
N SER A 119 7.63 -8.51 -27.88
CA SER A 119 7.71 -8.19 -29.31
C SER A 119 6.44 -7.73 -30.04
N ALA A 120 6.60 -6.57 -30.68
CA ALA A 120 5.89 -6.05 -31.84
C ALA A 120 5.08 -7.10 -32.64
N GLU A 121 3.85 -6.74 -33.01
CA GLU A 121 2.90 -7.54 -33.83
C GLU A 121 2.12 -8.62 -33.06
N SER A 122 1.39 -8.21 -32.01
CA SER A 122 0.24 -9.00 -31.57
C SER A 122 -1.00 -8.52 -32.32
N PRO A 123 -1.63 -9.34 -33.19
CA PRO A 123 -2.86 -8.97 -33.88
C PRO A 123 -3.94 -8.52 -32.90
N ILE A 124 -3.94 -9.06 -31.68
CA ILE A 124 -4.90 -8.68 -30.64
C ILE A 124 -4.72 -7.22 -30.22
N ILE A 125 -3.49 -6.76 -30.05
CA ILE A 125 -3.21 -5.36 -29.68
C ILE A 125 -3.61 -4.43 -30.82
N ASP A 126 -3.32 -4.79 -32.07
CA ASP A 126 -3.72 -3.99 -33.23
C ASP A 126 -5.24 -3.92 -33.37
N HIS A 127 -5.97 -5.03 -33.18
CA HIS A 127 -7.43 -5.04 -33.21
C HIS A 127 -8.05 -4.23 -32.06
N VAL A 128 -7.48 -4.34 -30.84
CA VAL A 128 -7.94 -3.54 -29.69
C VAL A 128 -7.67 -2.06 -29.95
N LYS A 129 -6.51 -1.72 -30.50
CA LYS A 129 -6.15 -0.35 -30.88
C LYS A 129 -7.10 0.20 -31.94
N GLU A 130 -7.32 -0.52 -33.03
CA GLU A 130 -8.24 -0.11 -34.11
C GLU A 130 -9.67 0.06 -33.59
N ALA A 131 -10.16 -0.86 -32.77
CA ALA A 131 -11.48 -0.75 -32.16
C ALA A 131 -11.58 0.45 -31.22
N LEU A 132 -10.53 0.72 -30.43
CA LEU A 132 -10.49 1.87 -29.54
C LEU A 132 -10.40 3.19 -30.33
N GLU A 133 -9.60 3.24 -31.40
CA GLU A 133 -9.52 4.39 -32.31
C GLU A 133 -10.87 4.66 -32.99
N GLY A 134 -11.57 3.61 -33.41
CA GLY A 134 -12.92 3.71 -33.96
C GLY A 134 -13.93 4.26 -32.97
N LEU A 135 -13.92 3.76 -31.73
CA LEU A 135 -14.76 4.27 -30.65
C LEU A 135 -14.45 5.73 -30.33
N LEU A 136 -13.16 6.08 -30.18
CA LEU A 136 -12.72 7.45 -29.89
C LEU A 136 -13.02 8.44 -31.02
N SER A 137 -13.16 7.96 -32.26
CA SER A 137 -13.52 8.78 -33.42
C SER A 137 -15.02 8.95 -33.60
N ALA A 138 -15.85 8.15 -32.91
CA ALA A 138 -17.30 8.23 -33.01
C ALA A 138 -17.85 9.39 -32.17
N SER A 139 -18.62 10.29 -32.79
CA SER A 139 -19.13 11.51 -32.13
C SER A 139 -20.20 11.24 -31.07
N ASP A 140 -20.80 10.06 -31.07
CA ASP A 140 -21.79 9.59 -30.11
C ASP A 140 -21.17 8.71 -29.01
N PHE A 141 -19.85 8.48 -29.05
CA PHE A 141 -19.16 7.71 -28.04
C PHE A 141 -18.81 8.58 -26.83
N LEU A 142 -19.34 8.22 -25.66
CA LEU A 142 -19.24 9.00 -24.41
C LEU A 142 -19.58 10.49 -24.63
N PRO A 143 -20.81 10.82 -25.08
CA PRO A 143 -21.18 12.17 -25.50
C PRO A 143 -21.13 13.18 -24.34
N GLU A 144 -21.27 12.69 -23.11
CA GLU A 144 -21.16 13.46 -21.86
C GLU A 144 -19.81 13.20 -21.14
N GLY A 145 -18.86 12.56 -21.81
CA GLY A 145 -17.60 12.07 -21.24
C GLY A 145 -17.73 10.74 -20.49
N GLY A 146 -16.60 10.22 -20.00
CA GLY A 146 -16.54 8.97 -19.23
C GLY A 146 -15.12 8.47 -18.97
N MET A 147 -14.99 7.42 -18.16
CA MET A 147 -13.71 6.79 -17.83
C MET A 147 -13.48 5.57 -18.74
N LEU A 148 -12.43 5.63 -19.57
CA LEU A 148 -12.05 4.53 -20.47
C LEU A 148 -11.14 3.49 -19.81
N GLY A 149 -10.48 3.88 -18.72
CA GLY A 149 -9.62 3.04 -17.93
C GLY A 149 -9.08 3.79 -16.73
N PHE A 150 -8.46 3.06 -15.83
CA PHE A 150 -7.73 3.61 -14.70
C PHE A 150 -6.34 2.94 -14.66
N GLY A 151 -5.32 3.75 -14.39
CA GLY A 151 -3.97 3.22 -14.17
C GLY A 151 -3.91 2.44 -12.86
N LEU A 152 -3.05 1.43 -12.82
CA LEU A 152 -2.62 0.81 -11.56
C LEU A 152 -1.84 1.87 -10.77
N ARG A 153 -2.28 2.17 -9.54
CA ARG A 153 -1.71 3.24 -8.70
C ARG A 153 -0.80 2.73 -7.58
N HIS A 154 -0.63 1.41 -7.50
CA HIS A 154 0.13 0.77 -6.44
C HIS A 154 1.08 -0.26 -7.03
N GLN A 155 2.12 -0.59 -6.29
CA GLN A 155 3.02 -1.71 -6.54
C GLN A 155 2.31 -3.02 -6.22
N TYR A 156 1.38 -3.42 -7.09
CA TYR A 156 0.70 -4.70 -6.97
C TYR A 156 1.71 -5.85 -7.14
N PRO A 157 1.64 -6.89 -6.29
CA PRO A 157 2.51 -8.05 -6.39
C PRO A 157 2.11 -8.93 -7.58
N ILE A 158 2.55 -8.55 -8.78
CA ILE A 158 2.24 -9.22 -10.05
C ILE A 158 3.51 -9.88 -10.59
N ALA A 159 3.40 -11.09 -11.13
CA ALA A 159 4.49 -11.71 -11.88
C ALA A 159 4.27 -11.46 -13.38
N MET A 160 5.30 -11.00 -14.09
CA MET A 160 5.30 -11.04 -15.54
C MET A 160 5.76 -12.43 -15.99
N SER A 161 5.10 -13.01 -16.99
CA SER A 161 5.58 -14.24 -17.60
C SER A 161 6.89 -13.95 -18.34
N THR A 162 8.03 -14.28 -17.74
CA THR A 162 9.31 -14.17 -18.44
C THR A 162 9.37 -15.23 -19.53
N ASP A 163 9.41 -14.80 -20.78
CA ASP A 163 10.02 -15.60 -21.84
C ASP A 163 11.52 -15.71 -21.49
N PRO A 164 12.20 -16.87 -21.59
CA PRO A 164 13.54 -17.09 -20.99
C PRO A 164 14.70 -16.22 -21.54
N GLY A 165 14.43 -15.20 -22.36
CA GLY A 165 15.44 -14.41 -23.07
C GLY A 165 15.32 -12.89 -22.98
N GLY A 166 14.36 -12.32 -22.26
CA GLY A 166 14.15 -10.85 -22.21
C GLY A 166 14.56 -10.23 -20.87
N GLN A 167 15.49 -9.28 -20.90
CA GLN A 167 15.80 -8.42 -19.75
C GLN A 167 14.53 -7.70 -19.29
N VAL A 168 14.28 -7.76 -17.98
CA VAL A 168 13.22 -7.04 -17.29
C VAL A 168 13.65 -5.59 -17.10
N ASP A 169 13.29 -4.73 -18.05
CA ASP A 169 13.20 -3.30 -17.75
C ASP A 169 11.87 -3.05 -17.06
N GLU A 170 11.99 -2.62 -15.80
CA GLU A 170 10.94 -2.20 -14.90
C GLU A 170 9.88 -1.34 -15.61
N ILE A 171 8.62 -1.78 -15.61
CA ILE A 171 7.47 -0.93 -15.98
C ILE A 171 7.14 -0.01 -14.79
N TYR A 172 8.15 0.65 -14.25
CA TYR A 172 7.98 1.77 -13.33
C TYR A 172 8.30 3.04 -14.13
N GLY A 173 7.52 4.09 -13.91
CA GLY A 173 7.82 5.40 -14.48
C GLY A 173 9.26 5.81 -14.13
N ASP A 174 9.95 6.35 -15.12
CA ASP A 174 11.33 6.85 -15.10
C ASP A 174 11.88 7.17 -13.69
N PRO A 175 12.86 6.39 -13.18
CA PRO A 175 13.48 6.61 -11.87
C PRO A 175 14.28 7.91 -11.77
N GLU A 176 14.58 8.60 -12.88
CA GLU A 176 15.48 9.77 -12.87
C GLU A 176 14.88 11.05 -12.24
N HIS A 177 13.63 11.02 -11.76
CA HIS A 177 13.00 12.17 -11.10
C HIS A 177 13.03 12.18 -9.56
N TYR A 178 13.67 11.20 -8.91
CA TYR A 178 13.83 11.22 -7.45
C TYR A 178 15.31 11.28 -7.07
N SER A 179 15.75 12.47 -6.66
CA SER A 179 17.11 12.74 -6.19
C SER A 179 17.48 11.91 -4.94
N GLU A 180 18.53 11.08 -5.04
CA GLU A 180 19.29 10.53 -3.91
C GLU A 180 20.06 11.66 -3.15
N PRO A 181 20.35 11.55 -1.82
CA PRO A 181 21.05 10.40 -1.24
C PRO A 181 20.65 10.00 0.21
N ALA A 182 20.30 8.74 0.44
CA ALA A 182 20.20 8.19 1.80
C ALA A 182 20.67 6.72 1.91
N ARG A 183 21.82 6.40 1.30
CA ARG A 183 22.37 5.03 1.28
C ARG A 183 23.38 4.69 2.38
N ARG A 184 23.46 5.43 3.51
CA ARG A 184 24.59 5.23 4.44
C ARG A 184 24.37 5.12 5.95
N HIS A 185 23.15 5.04 6.48
CA HIS A 185 22.97 5.01 7.95
C HIS A 185 22.07 3.88 8.50
N TYR A 186 21.85 2.79 7.74
CA TYR A 186 20.88 1.74 8.12
C TYR A 186 21.37 0.73 9.19
N ASN A 187 22.64 0.75 9.61
CA ASN A 187 23.19 -0.31 10.48
C ASN A 187 23.35 0.02 11.97
N ASP A 188 22.97 1.20 12.46
CA ASP A 188 23.29 1.60 13.85
C ASP A 188 22.09 1.73 14.81
N SER A 189 20.84 1.50 14.39
CA SER A 189 19.67 1.71 15.28
C SER A 189 19.10 0.45 15.94
N TYR A 190 19.76 -0.70 15.81
CA TYR A 190 19.39 -1.94 16.52
C TYR A 190 20.45 -2.35 17.54
N MET A 191 20.98 -1.42 18.34
CA MET A 191 21.63 -1.71 19.63
C MET A 191 21.83 -0.42 20.42
N ARG A 192 21.33 -0.41 21.67
CA ARG A 192 21.45 0.57 22.79
C ARG A 192 20.14 1.28 23.11
N GLU A 193 19.64 1.28 24.35
CA GLU A 193 20.16 0.77 25.63
C GLU A 193 18.97 0.56 26.56
N LYS A 194 18.81 -0.67 27.08
CA LYS A 194 18.24 -0.87 28.41
C LYS A 194 19.42 -0.88 29.37
N GLU A 195 19.59 0.20 30.10
CA GLU A 195 20.09 0.21 31.48
C GLU A 195 19.21 1.17 32.30
#